data_AF-A0AAU2EGG2-F1
#
_entry.id   AF-A0AAU2EGG2-F1
#
_cell.length_a   1.000
_cell.length_b   1.000
_cell.length_c   1.000
_cell.angle_alpha   90.00
_cell.angle_beta   90.00
_cell.angle_gamma   90.00
#
_symmetry.space_group_name_H-M   'P 1'
#
loop_
_entity.id
_entity.type
_entity.pdbx_description
1 polymer ?
#
loop_
_entity_poly.entity_id
_entity_poly.type
_entity_poly.pdbx_seq_one_letter_code
_entity_poly.pdbx_strand_id
1 'polypeptide(L)'
;MQETVREPVGGSPAVRALRAVGRYVRAAPGTYCWLLLLAVTSFVVARIDPANLEWFLGKRSTNIDQLRAHPVHALLASAIWTEQAAFPFYFVIFNVFHVPVERWLGTRRWLTVALTAHVLATLISEGIVAWGVDAGRLPANLATTVDVGVSYALAGVEGVLTYRFAGRWRWLYGGGLLFFYLLPLITSHTFTDLGHFCSVLIGLSFYRFARGRPTWDPVAAWRGRPWRRAG
;
A
#
# COMPACT_ATOMS: atom_id res chain seq x y z
N MET A 1 54.29 33.80 6.30
CA MET A 1 52.82 33.92 6.22
C MET A 1 52.28 32.53 5.85
N GLN A 2 51.86 31.73 6.84
CA GLN A 2 51.33 30.38 6.60
C GLN A 2 49.82 30.48 6.40
N GLU A 3 49.36 30.11 5.20
CA GLU A 3 47.94 29.97 4.86
C GLU A 3 47.37 28.78 5.62
N THR A 4 46.53 29.05 6.61
CA THR A 4 45.73 28.02 7.26
C THR A 4 44.62 27.60 6.30
N VAL A 5 44.84 26.47 5.62
CA VAL A 5 43.79 25.76 4.89
C VAL A 5 42.70 25.40 5.90
N ARG A 6 41.59 26.15 5.89
CA ARG A 6 40.38 25.76 6.63
C ARG A 6 39.81 24.53 5.95
N GLU A 7 40.08 23.37 6.54
CA GLU A 7 39.35 22.13 6.27
C GLU A 7 37.83 22.43 6.29
N PRO A 8 37.07 22.03 5.26
CA PRO A 8 35.63 22.21 5.29
C PRO A 8 35.08 21.43 6.49
N VAL A 9 34.40 22.14 7.40
CA VAL A 9 33.73 21.56 8.57
C VAL A 9 32.58 20.67 8.08
N GLY A 10 32.91 19.48 7.58
CA GLY A 10 31.98 18.41 7.29
C GLY A 10 31.46 17.89 8.62
N GLY A 11 30.20 18.16 8.94
CA GLY A 11 29.57 17.68 10.16
C GLY A 11 29.81 16.17 10.38
N SER A 12 29.84 15.75 11.64
CA SER A 12 30.17 14.37 12.02
C SER A 12 29.40 13.33 11.19
N PRO A 13 29.96 12.12 10.97
CA PRO A 13 29.27 11.06 10.23
C PRO A 13 27.83 10.82 10.69
N ALA A 14 27.57 10.93 12.00
CA ALA A 14 26.23 10.85 12.59
C ALA A 14 25.30 11.97 12.12
N VAL A 15 25.75 13.23 12.11
CA VAL A 15 24.97 14.36 11.61
C VAL A 15 24.66 14.22 10.11
N ARG A 16 25.60 13.72 9.32
CA ARG A 16 25.38 13.42 7.90
C ARG A 16 24.37 12.29 7.70
N ALA A 17 24.48 11.22 8.48
CA ALA A 17 23.53 10.10 8.46
C ALA A 17 22.11 10.56 8.83
N LEU A 18 21.96 11.32 9.92
CA LEU A 18 20.67 11.89 10.34
C LEU A 18 20.07 12.80 9.28
N ARG A 19 20.88 13.66 8.63
CA ARG A 19 20.42 14.49 7.50
C ARG A 19 20.02 13.64 6.29
N ALA A 20 20.72 12.55 6.01
CA ALA A 20 20.37 11.64 4.92
C ALA A 20 19.05 10.92 5.19
N VAL A 21 18.85 10.39 6.41
CA VAL A 21 17.59 9.79 6.86
C VAL A 21 16.45 10.81 6.81
N GLY A 22 16.66 12.01 7.33
CA GLY A 22 15.67 13.09 7.29
C GLY A 22 15.26 13.46 5.87
N ARG A 23 16.21 13.55 4.93
CA ARG A 23 15.91 13.78 3.50
C ARG A 23 15.15 12.61 2.88
N TYR A 24 15.53 11.38 3.21
CA TYR A 24 14.88 10.16 2.73
C TYR A 24 13.41 10.10 3.19
N VAL A 25 13.14 10.34 4.47
CA VAL A 25 11.79 10.36 5.04
C VAL A 25 10.95 11.48 4.42
N ARG A 26 11.50 12.70 4.33
CA ARG A 26 10.80 13.86 3.74
C ARG A 26 10.46 13.72 2.27
N ALA A 27 11.08 12.77 1.55
CA ALA A 27 10.77 12.50 0.15
C ALA A 27 9.50 11.64 -0.04
N ALA A 28 8.98 11.00 1.01
CA ALA A 28 7.76 10.19 0.97
C ALA A 28 6.90 10.42 2.25
N PRO A 29 6.49 11.66 2.53
CA PRO A 29 5.88 12.02 3.80
C PRO A 29 4.58 11.26 4.09
N GLY A 30 3.73 11.03 3.07
CA GLY A 30 2.48 10.31 3.23
C GLY A 30 2.68 8.86 3.66
N THR A 31 3.63 8.17 3.02
CA THR A 31 3.97 6.78 3.34
C THR A 31 4.51 6.66 4.77
N TYR A 32 5.38 7.58 5.21
CA TYR A 32 5.90 7.53 6.58
C TYR A 32 4.88 7.96 7.64
N CYS A 33 3.98 8.89 7.33
CA CYS A 33 2.83 9.16 8.19
C CYS A 33 1.96 7.91 8.36
N TRP A 34 1.70 7.19 7.27
CA TRP A 34 0.92 5.94 7.35
C TRP A 34 1.67 4.84 8.11
N LEU A 35 2.97 4.66 7.86
CA LEU A 35 3.79 3.73 8.63
C LEU A 35 3.82 4.06 10.12
N LEU A 36 3.83 5.34 10.50
CA LEU A 36 3.72 5.75 11.89
C LEU A 36 2.37 5.32 12.49
N LEU A 37 1.27 5.53 11.76
CA LEU A 37 -0.05 5.06 12.20
C LEU A 37 -0.06 3.54 12.37
N LEU A 38 0.47 2.77 11.40
CA LEU A 38 0.58 1.32 11.48
C LEU A 38 1.47 0.85 12.64
N ALA A 39 2.54 1.58 12.95
CA ALA A 39 3.39 1.27 14.10
C ALA A 39 2.62 1.43 15.41
N VAL A 40 1.89 2.53 15.55
CA VAL A 40 1.08 2.83 16.75
C VAL A 40 -0.05 1.81 16.89
N THR A 41 -0.81 1.53 15.83
CA THR A 41 -1.91 0.56 15.87
C THR A 41 -1.40 -0.86 16.10
N SER A 42 -0.29 -1.27 15.45
CA SER A 42 0.35 -2.57 15.71
C SER A 42 0.83 -2.71 17.16
N PHE A 43 1.38 -1.64 17.74
CA PHE A 43 1.77 -1.62 19.15
C PHE A 43 0.55 -1.80 20.07
N VAL A 44 -0.57 -1.12 19.77
CA VAL A 44 -1.82 -1.31 20.52
C VAL A 44 -2.32 -2.75 20.40
N VAL A 45 -2.37 -3.31 19.18
CA VAL A 45 -2.78 -4.71 18.93
C VAL A 45 -1.89 -5.69 19.70
N ALA A 46 -0.57 -5.47 19.74
CA ALA A 46 0.37 -6.32 20.48
C ALA A 46 0.16 -6.30 22.01
N ARG A 47 -0.65 -5.37 22.54
CA ARG A 47 -0.94 -5.23 23.97
C ARG A 47 -2.36 -5.65 24.34
N ILE A 48 -3.20 -5.95 23.36
CA ILE A 48 -4.56 -6.43 23.59
C ILE A 48 -4.51 -7.94 23.82
N ASP A 49 -5.26 -8.42 24.81
CA ASP A 49 -5.46 -9.85 25.04
C ASP A 49 -6.11 -10.49 23.79
N PRO A 50 -5.57 -11.60 23.25
CA PRO A 50 -6.13 -12.28 22.09
C PRO A 50 -7.63 -12.57 22.20
N ALA A 51 -8.14 -12.86 23.41
CA ALA A 51 -9.56 -13.13 23.65
C ALA A 51 -10.46 -11.91 23.41
N ASN A 52 -9.90 -10.70 23.47
CA ASN A 52 -10.61 -9.43 23.26
C ASN A 52 -10.31 -8.80 21.90
N LEU A 53 -9.35 -9.34 21.14
CA LEU A 53 -8.88 -8.74 19.89
C LEU A 53 -9.95 -8.79 18.80
N GLU A 54 -10.67 -9.90 18.68
CA GLU A 54 -11.76 -10.06 17.70
C GLU A 54 -12.89 -9.06 17.95
N TRP A 55 -13.33 -8.89 19.21
CA TRP A 55 -14.32 -7.88 19.57
C TRP A 55 -13.81 -6.44 19.34
N PHE A 56 -12.54 -6.19 19.65
CA PHE A 56 -11.92 -4.88 19.50
C PHE A 56 -11.80 -4.46 18.02
N LEU A 57 -11.42 -5.39 17.15
CA LEU A 57 -11.27 -5.19 15.71
C LEU A 57 -12.62 -5.23 14.98
N GLY A 58 -13.60 -6.02 15.44
CA GLY A 58 -14.93 -6.09 14.82
C GLY A 58 -15.71 -4.76 14.81
N LYS A 59 -15.38 -3.83 15.72
CA LYS A 59 -15.92 -2.44 15.71
C LYS A 59 -15.15 -1.48 14.80
N ARG A 60 -14.06 -1.93 14.20
CA ARG A 60 -13.09 -1.12 13.43
C ARG A 60 -12.77 -1.76 12.07
N SER A 61 -13.43 -2.86 11.72
CA SER A 61 -13.32 -3.54 10.43
C SER A 61 -14.33 -3.00 9.43
N THR A 62 -14.13 -3.32 8.15
CA THR A 62 -15.10 -3.07 7.08
C THR A 62 -16.13 -4.20 6.96
N ASN A 63 -16.57 -4.78 8.08
CA ASN A 63 -17.66 -5.75 8.03
C ASN A 63 -18.97 -5.07 7.60
N ILE A 64 -19.93 -5.86 7.11
CA ILE A 64 -21.16 -5.37 6.50
C ILE A 64 -21.96 -4.50 7.48
N ASP A 65 -22.00 -4.87 8.76
CA ASP A 65 -22.70 -4.13 9.80
C ASP A 65 -22.11 -2.72 10.00
N GLN A 66 -20.78 -2.60 10.07
CA GLN A 66 -20.10 -1.31 10.19
C GLN A 66 -20.15 -0.49 8.90
N LEU A 67 -20.07 -1.13 7.72
CA LEU A 67 -20.24 -0.43 6.44
C LEU A 67 -21.66 0.13 6.27
N ARG A 68 -22.69 -0.58 6.74
CA ARG A 68 -24.08 -0.10 6.71
C ARG A 68 -24.34 1.01 7.73
N ALA A 69 -23.79 0.90 8.94
CA ALA A 69 -24.05 1.88 10.02
C ALA A 69 -23.13 3.12 9.96
N HIS A 70 -21.84 2.92 9.69
CA HIS A 70 -20.79 3.94 9.79
C HIS A 70 -19.74 3.82 8.65
N PRO A 71 -20.15 3.95 7.38
CA PRO A 71 -19.31 3.62 6.21
C PRO A 71 -17.97 4.36 6.18
N VAL A 72 -17.98 5.66 6.47
CA VAL A 72 -16.76 6.50 6.45
C VAL A 72 -15.79 6.08 7.55
N HIS A 73 -16.29 5.80 8.75
CA HIS A 73 -15.45 5.37 9.87
C HIS A 73 -14.86 3.98 9.61
N ALA A 74 -15.67 3.04 9.11
CA ALA A 74 -15.23 1.68 8.80
C ALA A 74 -14.09 1.67 7.76
N LEU A 75 -14.24 2.43 6.67
CA LEU A 75 -13.20 2.59 5.64
C LEU A 75 -11.93 3.23 6.22
N LEU A 76 -12.05 4.33 6.96
CA LEU A 76 -10.87 4.98 7.56
C LEU A 76 -10.16 4.11 8.60
N ALA A 77 -10.91 3.36 9.41
CA ALA A 77 -10.35 2.48 10.42
C ALA A 77 -9.63 1.29 9.78
N SER A 78 -10.26 0.61 8.82
CA SER A 78 -9.63 -0.53 8.13
C SER A 78 -8.38 -0.15 7.33
N ALA A 79 -8.22 1.12 6.96
CA ALA A 79 -6.99 1.62 6.34
C ALA A 79 -5.80 1.76 7.30
N ILE A 80 -6.00 1.67 8.63
CA ILE A 80 -4.91 1.85 9.61
C ILE A 80 -4.80 0.74 10.67
N TRP A 81 -5.82 -0.09 10.83
CA TRP A 81 -5.82 -1.22 11.76
C TRP A 81 -5.45 -2.50 11.03
N THR A 82 -4.61 -3.33 11.63
CA THR A 82 -4.23 -4.66 11.11
C THR A 82 -4.64 -5.73 12.10
N GLU A 83 -5.05 -6.90 11.61
CA GLU A 83 -5.51 -8.00 12.47
C GLU A 83 -4.42 -8.55 13.38
N GLN A 84 -3.17 -8.37 12.96
CA GLN A 84 -1.99 -8.84 13.65
C GLN A 84 -1.02 -7.68 13.84
N ALA A 85 -0.12 -7.79 14.82
CA ALA A 85 1.00 -6.88 15.01
C ALA A 85 2.07 -7.09 13.93
N ALA A 86 1.74 -6.73 12.69
CA ALA A 86 2.53 -7.02 11.48
C ALA A 86 3.39 -5.82 11.03
N PHE A 87 3.72 -4.89 11.92
CA PHE A 87 4.48 -3.69 11.57
C PHE A 87 5.80 -3.98 10.84
N PRO A 88 6.65 -4.96 11.23
CA PRO A 88 7.88 -5.25 10.49
C PRO A 88 7.63 -5.62 9.02
N PHE A 89 6.58 -6.40 8.76
CA PHE A 89 6.17 -6.76 7.40
C PHE A 89 5.75 -5.52 6.61
N TYR A 90 4.86 -4.71 7.16
CA TYR A 90 4.39 -3.49 6.49
C TYR A 90 5.50 -2.46 6.29
N PHE A 91 6.42 -2.34 7.24
CA PHE A 91 7.58 -1.47 7.11
C PHE A 91 8.43 -1.86 5.90
N VAL A 92 8.73 -3.16 5.71
CA VAL A 92 9.49 -3.63 4.55
C VAL A 92 8.71 -3.37 3.27
N ILE A 93 7.46 -3.82 3.19
CA ILE A 93 6.69 -3.81 1.94
C ILE A 93 6.35 -2.37 1.49
N PHE A 94 6.08 -1.45 2.42
CA PHE A 94 5.84 -0.04 2.09
C PHE A 94 7.12 0.65 1.60
N ASN A 95 8.29 0.29 2.13
CA ASN A 95 9.56 0.81 1.61
C ASN A 95 9.87 0.29 0.20
N VAL A 96 9.41 -0.93 -0.15
CA VAL A 96 9.57 -1.51 -1.48
C VAL A 96 8.60 -0.90 -2.50
N PHE A 97 7.33 -0.66 -2.12
CA PHE A 97 6.29 -0.27 -3.07
C PHE A 97 5.77 1.17 -2.88
N HIS A 98 5.32 1.53 -1.68
CA HIS A 98 4.72 2.84 -1.43
C HIS A 98 5.73 3.98 -1.53
N VAL A 99 6.90 3.84 -0.91
CA VAL A 99 7.94 4.88 -0.92
C VAL A 99 8.38 5.23 -2.34
N PRO A 100 8.70 4.26 -3.24
CA PRO A 100 9.04 4.58 -4.63
C PRO A 100 7.88 5.20 -5.42
N VAL A 101 6.65 4.72 -5.23
CA VAL A 101 5.47 5.26 -5.94
C VAL A 101 5.17 6.69 -5.49
N GLU A 102 5.20 6.97 -4.18
CA GLU A 102 4.99 8.31 -3.66
C GLU A 102 6.04 9.29 -4.18
N ARG A 103 7.32 8.90 -4.16
CA ARG A 103 8.41 9.73 -4.71
C ARG A 103 8.25 9.98 -6.20
N TRP A 104 7.72 9.01 -6.93
CA TRP A 104 7.58 9.07 -8.37
C TRP A 104 6.36 9.91 -8.81
N LEU A 105 5.19 9.64 -8.24
CA LEU A 105 3.93 10.28 -8.60
C LEU A 105 3.66 11.56 -7.80
N GLY A 106 4.28 11.70 -6.63
CA GLY A 106 3.95 12.69 -5.61
C GLY A 106 2.84 12.21 -4.67
N THR A 107 2.86 12.72 -3.43
CA THR A 107 1.95 12.33 -2.33
C THR A 107 0.48 12.36 -2.71
N ARG A 108 0.01 13.41 -3.40
CA ARG A 108 -1.41 13.52 -3.78
C ARG A 108 -1.86 12.37 -4.69
N ARG A 109 -1.12 12.08 -5.75
CA ARG A 109 -1.46 11.03 -6.72
C ARG A 109 -1.36 9.64 -6.09
N TRP A 110 -0.30 9.39 -5.33
CA TRP A 110 -0.14 8.14 -4.58
C TRP A 110 -1.30 7.91 -3.61
N LEU A 111 -1.67 8.93 -2.83
CA LEU A 111 -2.77 8.83 -1.87
C LEU A 111 -4.10 8.58 -2.57
N THR A 112 -4.37 9.25 -3.70
CA THR A 112 -5.56 8.98 -4.50
C THR A 112 -5.61 7.54 -4.99
N VAL A 113 -4.51 6.96 -5.49
CA VAL A 113 -4.46 5.55 -5.90
C VAL A 113 -4.74 4.63 -4.72
N ALA A 114 -4.02 4.81 -3.61
CA ALA A 114 -4.14 3.97 -2.42
C ALA A 114 -5.56 3.98 -1.85
N LEU A 115 -6.15 5.17 -1.66
CA LEU A 115 -7.50 5.31 -1.11
C LEU A 115 -8.57 4.81 -2.08
N THR A 116 -8.42 5.06 -3.39
CA THR A 116 -9.40 4.58 -4.37
C THR A 116 -9.38 3.06 -4.48
N ALA A 117 -8.19 2.46 -4.51
CA ALA A 117 -8.03 1.01 -4.52
C ALA A 117 -8.64 0.39 -3.26
N HIS A 118 -8.30 0.91 -2.08
CA HIS A 118 -8.89 0.47 -0.83
C HIS A 118 -10.42 0.54 -0.84
N VAL A 119 -11.00 1.73 -1.10
CA VAL A 119 -12.45 1.93 -1.01
C VAL A 119 -13.20 1.08 -2.04
N LEU A 120 -12.80 1.13 -3.31
CA LEU A 120 -13.54 0.41 -4.35
C LEU A 120 -13.38 -1.10 -4.22
N ALA A 121 -12.21 -1.61 -3.84
CA ALA A 121 -12.02 -3.03 -3.61
C ALA A 121 -12.88 -3.54 -2.46
N THR A 122 -12.89 -2.82 -1.33
CA THR A 122 -13.77 -3.13 -0.19
C THR A 122 -15.23 -3.14 -0.60
N LEU A 123 -15.69 -2.14 -1.36
CA LEU A 123 -17.09 -2.10 -1.80
C LEU A 123 -17.44 -3.26 -2.73
N ILE A 124 -16.52 -3.69 -3.60
CA ILE A 124 -16.72 -4.83 -4.50
C ILE A 124 -16.74 -6.15 -3.71
N SER A 125 -15.74 -6.39 -2.86
CA SER A 125 -15.62 -7.64 -2.10
C SER A 125 -16.79 -7.81 -1.13
N GLU A 126 -17.05 -6.80 -0.29
CA GLU A 126 -18.14 -6.83 0.70
C GLU A 126 -19.52 -6.78 0.05
N GLY A 127 -19.66 -6.08 -1.08
CA GLY A 127 -20.90 -6.07 -1.85
C GLY A 127 -21.30 -7.46 -2.36
N ILE A 128 -20.31 -8.26 -2.78
CA ILE A 128 -20.53 -9.64 -3.22
C ILE A 128 -20.86 -10.56 -2.03
N VAL A 129 -20.19 -10.37 -0.89
CA VAL A 129 -20.53 -11.10 0.35
C VAL A 129 -21.97 -10.79 0.76
N ALA A 130 -22.35 -9.50 0.80
CA ALA A 130 -23.69 -9.05 1.13
C ALA A 130 -24.75 -9.68 0.23
N TRP A 131 -24.54 -9.62 -1.09
CA TRP A 131 -25.45 -10.23 -2.05
C TRP A 131 -25.55 -11.75 -1.88
N GLY A 132 -24.43 -12.43 -1.64
CA GLY A 132 -24.40 -13.88 -1.43
C GLY A 132 -25.13 -14.31 -0.16
N VAL A 133 -25.00 -13.55 0.92
CA VAL A 133 -25.72 -13.79 2.18
C VAL A 133 -27.22 -13.54 1.99
N ASP A 134 -27.61 -12.41 1.39
CA ASP A 134 -29.01 -12.06 1.13
C ASP A 134 -29.69 -13.08 0.20
N ALA A 135 -28.93 -13.65 -0.76
CA ALA A 135 -29.40 -14.71 -1.65
C ALA A 135 -29.39 -16.12 -1.04
N GLY A 136 -28.96 -16.29 0.22
CA GLY A 136 -28.85 -17.59 0.89
C GLY A 136 -27.75 -18.49 0.32
N ARG A 137 -26.78 -17.93 -0.43
CA ARG A 137 -25.68 -18.64 -1.09
C ARG A 137 -24.40 -18.67 -0.25
N LEU A 138 -24.27 -17.76 0.71
CA LEU A 138 -23.15 -17.65 1.64
C LEU A 138 -23.65 -17.70 3.08
N PRO A 139 -22.88 -18.28 4.02
CA PRO A 139 -23.26 -18.32 5.42
C PRO A 139 -23.20 -16.92 6.04
N ALA A 140 -24.17 -16.61 6.91
CA ALA A 140 -24.36 -15.28 7.47
C ALA A 140 -23.19 -14.77 8.32
N ASN A 141 -22.34 -15.67 8.85
CA ASN A 141 -21.15 -15.30 9.62
C ASN A 141 -20.06 -14.61 8.78
N LEU A 142 -20.11 -14.73 7.45
CA LEU A 142 -19.20 -13.98 6.56
C LEU A 142 -19.48 -12.47 6.58
N ALA A 143 -20.68 -12.05 6.96
CA ALA A 143 -21.03 -10.64 7.07
C ALA A 143 -20.28 -9.91 8.21
N THR A 144 -19.72 -10.67 9.15
CA THR A 144 -19.02 -10.16 10.34
C THR A 144 -17.50 -10.36 10.30
N THR A 145 -16.98 -11.03 9.26
CA THR A 145 -15.54 -11.31 9.13
C THR A 145 -14.76 -10.00 9.05
N VAL A 146 -13.64 -9.95 9.77
CA VAL A 146 -12.75 -8.79 9.74
C VAL A 146 -12.06 -8.74 8.38
N ASP A 147 -12.16 -7.59 7.71
CA ASP A 147 -11.37 -7.26 6.53
C ASP A 147 -10.60 -5.97 6.79
N VAL A 148 -9.34 -5.97 6.39
CA VAL A 148 -8.38 -4.90 6.63
C VAL A 148 -7.91 -4.31 5.31
N GLY A 149 -8.30 -3.04 5.10
CA GLY A 149 -8.08 -2.26 3.91
C GLY A 149 -6.63 -1.91 3.56
N VAL A 150 -5.68 -2.06 4.50
CA VAL A 150 -4.25 -1.78 4.27
C VAL A 150 -3.72 -2.60 3.08
N SER A 151 -4.16 -3.85 2.96
CA SER A 151 -3.70 -4.78 1.92
C SER A 151 -4.25 -4.44 0.52
N TYR A 152 -5.47 -3.91 0.41
CA TYR A 152 -6.06 -3.43 -0.85
C TYR A 152 -5.36 -2.18 -1.36
N ALA A 153 -5.07 -1.23 -0.47
CA ALA A 153 -4.28 -0.06 -0.85
C ALA A 153 -2.89 -0.45 -1.36
N LEU A 154 -2.23 -1.43 -0.70
CA LEU A 154 -0.95 -1.97 -1.13
C LEU A 154 -1.03 -2.56 -2.55
N ALA A 155 -1.99 -3.45 -2.79
CA ALA A 155 -2.20 -4.08 -4.10
C ALA A 155 -2.49 -3.05 -5.21
N GLY A 156 -3.25 -1.99 -4.91
CA GLY A 156 -3.47 -0.91 -5.87
C GLY A 156 -2.24 -0.07 -6.18
N VAL A 157 -1.40 0.18 -5.17
CA VAL A 157 -0.11 0.89 -5.34
C VAL A 157 0.88 0.04 -6.13
N GLU A 158 0.91 -1.28 -5.91
CA GLU A 158 1.65 -2.23 -6.75
C GLU A 158 1.14 -2.20 -8.20
N GLY A 159 -0.19 -2.16 -8.39
CA GLY A 159 -0.83 -2.04 -9.70
C GLY A 159 -0.30 -0.83 -10.49
N VAL A 160 -0.36 0.38 -9.91
CA VAL A 160 0.12 1.60 -10.62
C VAL A 160 1.63 1.62 -10.81
N LEU A 161 2.41 0.96 -9.93
CA LEU A 161 3.86 0.84 -10.06
C LEU A 161 4.27 0.14 -11.36
N THR A 162 3.39 -0.67 -11.96
CA THR A 162 3.59 -1.25 -13.31
C THR A 162 4.05 -0.21 -14.33
N TYR A 163 3.51 1.01 -14.27
CA TYR A 163 3.84 2.08 -15.23
C TYR A 163 5.14 2.81 -14.92
N ARG A 164 5.80 2.50 -13.79
CA ARG A 164 7.15 2.97 -13.50
C ARG A 164 8.17 2.25 -14.35
N PHE A 165 7.93 1.02 -14.77
CA PHE A 165 8.90 0.23 -15.55
C PHE A 165 8.86 0.56 -17.04
N ALA A 166 10.03 0.52 -17.70
CA ALA A 166 10.17 0.79 -19.12
C ALA A 166 10.20 -0.50 -19.97
N GLY A 167 9.68 -0.41 -21.20
CA GLY A 167 9.76 -1.49 -22.19
C GLY A 167 9.20 -2.83 -21.69
N ARG A 168 9.96 -3.91 -21.87
CA ARG A 168 9.54 -5.27 -21.50
C ARG A 168 9.29 -5.46 -20.01
N TRP A 169 9.97 -4.70 -19.15
CA TRP A 169 9.87 -4.84 -17.68
C TRP A 169 8.50 -4.45 -17.16
N ARG A 170 7.82 -3.51 -17.83
CA ARG A 170 6.42 -3.17 -17.55
C ARG A 170 5.51 -4.40 -17.69
N TRP A 171 5.67 -5.15 -18.77
CA TRP A 171 4.84 -6.31 -19.05
C TRP A 171 5.19 -7.49 -18.15
N LEU A 172 6.48 -7.71 -17.87
CA LEU A 172 6.91 -8.76 -16.94
C LEU A 172 6.40 -8.49 -15.52
N TYR A 173 6.57 -7.26 -15.01
CA TYR A 173 6.07 -6.90 -13.69
C TYR A 173 4.54 -6.95 -13.65
N GLY A 174 3.85 -6.26 -14.57
CA GLY A 174 2.38 -6.19 -14.56
C GLY A 174 1.73 -7.55 -14.78
N GLY A 175 2.26 -8.37 -15.69
CA GLY A 175 1.78 -9.73 -15.92
C GLY A 175 2.04 -10.65 -14.73
N GLY A 176 3.24 -10.57 -14.13
CA GLY A 176 3.57 -11.32 -12.92
C GLY A 176 2.70 -10.93 -11.73
N LEU A 177 2.42 -9.63 -11.56
CA LEU A 177 1.55 -9.11 -10.51
C LEU A 177 0.10 -9.60 -10.68
N LEU A 178 -0.44 -9.52 -11.90
CA LEU A 178 -1.77 -10.04 -12.20
C LEU A 178 -1.85 -11.54 -11.94
N PHE A 179 -0.84 -12.31 -12.37
CA PHE A 179 -0.78 -13.74 -12.10
C PHE A 179 -0.72 -14.05 -10.60
N PHE A 180 0.11 -13.31 -9.85
CA PHE A 180 0.27 -13.47 -8.41
C PHE A 180 -1.06 -13.32 -7.65
N TYR A 181 -1.89 -12.34 -7.99
CA TYR A 181 -3.19 -12.13 -7.35
C TYR A 181 -4.33 -12.95 -7.98
N LEU A 182 -4.24 -13.30 -9.27
CA LEU A 182 -5.22 -14.16 -9.92
C LEU A 182 -5.15 -15.60 -9.39
N LEU A 183 -3.96 -16.09 -9.06
CA LEU A 183 -3.79 -17.48 -8.62
C LEU A 183 -4.60 -17.80 -7.35
N PRO A 184 -4.47 -17.05 -6.22
CA PRO A 184 -5.34 -17.22 -5.05
C PRO A 184 -6.83 -17.06 -5.38
N LEU A 185 -7.18 -16.10 -6.23
CA LEU A 185 -8.58 -15.87 -6.62
C LEU A 185 -9.22 -17.11 -7.26
N ILE A 186 -8.47 -17.88 -8.07
CA ILE A 186 -8.99 -19.09 -8.74
C ILE A 186 -8.74 -20.39 -7.98
N THR A 187 -7.89 -20.39 -6.94
CA THR A 187 -7.61 -21.60 -6.14
C THR A 187 -8.35 -21.60 -4.80
N SER A 188 -8.39 -20.45 -4.14
CA SER A 188 -8.92 -20.28 -2.77
C SER A 188 -10.34 -19.71 -2.77
N HIS A 189 -10.72 -18.98 -3.82
CA HIS A 189 -12.07 -18.43 -4.02
C HIS A 189 -12.60 -17.58 -2.86
N THR A 190 -11.73 -16.79 -2.21
CA THR A 190 -12.17 -15.90 -1.12
C THR A 190 -12.57 -14.52 -1.64
N PHE A 191 -13.44 -13.83 -0.90
CA PHE A 191 -13.81 -12.44 -1.20
C PHE A 191 -12.63 -11.47 -1.02
N THR A 192 -11.69 -11.80 -0.12
CA THR A 192 -10.44 -11.06 0.06
C THR A 192 -9.54 -11.15 -1.18
N ASP A 193 -9.40 -12.35 -1.76
CA ASP A 193 -8.63 -12.53 -3.01
C ASP A 193 -9.24 -11.72 -4.16
N LEU A 194 -10.58 -11.64 -4.21
CA LEU A 194 -11.28 -10.80 -5.16
C LEU A 194 -10.98 -9.32 -4.92
N GLY A 195 -11.02 -8.87 -3.67
CA GLY A 195 -10.66 -7.51 -3.28
C GLY A 195 -9.22 -7.15 -3.70
N HIS A 196 -8.25 -8.04 -3.47
CA HIS A 196 -6.87 -7.83 -3.91
C HIS A 196 -6.75 -7.76 -5.44
N PHE A 197 -7.37 -8.68 -6.17
CA PHE A 197 -7.32 -8.67 -7.63
C PHE A 197 -7.96 -7.41 -8.21
N CYS A 198 -9.13 -7.01 -7.70
CA CYS A 198 -9.78 -5.75 -8.05
C CYS A 198 -8.89 -4.55 -7.74
N SER A 199 -8.21 -4.54 -6.59
CA SER A 199 -7.28 -3.47 -6.20
C SER A 199 -6.17 -3.28 -7.23
N VAL A 200 -5.56 -4.37 -7.71
CA VAL A 200 -4.54 -4.31 -8.77
C VAL A 200 -5.11 -3.69 -10.05
N LEU A 201 -6.29 -4.13 -10.49
CA LEU A 201 -6.96 -3.58 -11.67
C LEU A 201 -7.28 -2.09 -11.52
N ILE A 202 -7.75 -1.68 -10.33
CA ILE A 202 -7.98 -0.27 -10.01
C ILE A 202 -6.66 0.50 -10.10
N GLY A 203 -5.56 0.00 -9.53
CA GLY A 203 -4.23 0.60 -9.64
C GLY A 203 -3.78 0.78 -11.09
N LEU A 204 -4.00 -0.23 -11.94
CA LEU A 204 -3.73 -0.17 -13.38
C LEU A 204 -4.60 0.87 -14.11
N SER A 205 -5.84 1.12 -13.65
CA SER A 205 -6.68 2.17 -14.26
C SER A 205 -6.07 3.59 -14.13
N PHE A 206 -5.16 3.82 -13.17
CA PHE A 206 -4.48 5.09 -12.96
C PHE A 206 -3.29 5.37 -13.91
N TYR A 207 -3.24 4.75 -15.09
CA TYR A 207 -2.22 5.00 -16.12
C TYR A 207 -1.99 6.50 -16.40
N ARG A 208 -3.05 7.32 -16.39
CA ARG A 208 -2.95 8.77 -16.62
C ARG A 208 -2.09 9.50 -15.58
N PHE A 209 -2.00 8.99 -14.35
CA PHE A 209 -1.15 9.59 -13.31
C PHE A 209 0.34 9.37 -13.59
N ALA A 210 0.67 8.27 -14.26
CA ALA A 210 2.03 7.90 -14.67
C ALA A 210 2.49 8.60 -15.96
N ARG A 211 1.56 9.12 -16.78
CA ARG A 211 1.91 9.83 -18.02
C ARG A 211 2.84 11.02 -17.78
N GLY A 212 3.86 11.14 -18.63
CA GLY A 212 4.87 12.21 -18.55
C GLY A 212 5.83 12.08 -17.36
N ARG A 213 5.75 11.01 -16.57
CA ARG A 213 6.70 10.73 -15.49
C ARG A 213 7.84 9.85 -15.99
N PRO A 214 9.04 9.98 -15.42
CA PRO A 214 10.18 9.17 -15.83
C PRO A 214 9.94 7.68 -15.54
N THR A 215 10.32 6.82 -16.48
CA THR A 215 10.25 5.36 -16.37
C THR A 215 11.63 4.77 -16.10
N TRP A 216 11.67 3.67 -15.37
CA TRP A 216 12.86 2.96 -14.95
C TRP A 216 13.10 1.72 -15.80
N ASP A 217 14.29 1.61 -16.37
CA ASP A 217 14.79 0.37 -16.98
C ASP A 217 15.84 -0.24 -16.04
N PRO A 218 15.53 -1.36 -15.36
CA PRO A 218 16.46 -2.04 -14.48
C PRO A 218 17.81 -2.36 -15.13
N VAL A 219 17.81 -2.77 -16.40
CA VAL A 219 19.04 -3.17 -17.11
C VAL A 219 19.87 -1.94 -17.48
N ALA A 220 19.22 -0.87 -17.94
CA ALA A 220 19.92 0.38 -18.24
C ALA A 220 20.50 1.03 -16.98
N ALA A 221 19.76 0.98 -15.87
CA ALA A 221 20.22 1.49 -14.57
C ALA A 221 21.43 0.70 -14.05
N TRP A 222 21.41 -0.63 -14.17
CA TRP A 222 22.55 -1.48 -13.80
C TRP A 222 23.79 -1.22 -14.67
N ARG A 223 23.58 -0.89 -15.96
CA ARG A 223 24.66 -0.53 -16.91
C ARG A 223 25.10 0.95 -16.82
N GLY A 224 24.64 1.71 -15.83
CA GLY A 224 25.05 3.10 -15.59
C GLY A 224 24.53 4.14 -16.60
N ARG A 225 23.49 3.83 -17.40
CA ARG A 225 22.91 4.81 -18.34
C ARG A 225 21.84 5.66 -17.65
N PRO A 226 21.89 7.01 -17.77
CA PRO A 226 20.91 7.89 -17.13
C PRO A 226 19.51 7.74 -17.74
N TRP A 227 18.50 8.08 -16.93
CA TRP A 227 17.06 7.96 -17.18
C TRP A 227 16.63 8.48 -18.56
N ARG A 228 15.84 7.69 -19.31
CA ARG A 228 15.14 8.17 -20.51
C ARG A 228 13.91 8.98 -20.09
N ARG A 229 13.84 10.25 -20.49
CA ARG A 229 12.59 11.03 -20.42
C ARG A 229 11.65 10.51 -21.50
N ALA A 230 10.39 10.25 -21.15
CA ALA A 230 9.37 9.91 -22.12
C ALA A 230 9.06 11.17 -22.98
N GLY A 231 9.12 11.00 -24.30
CA GLY A 231 8.58 11.97 -25.26
C GLY A 231 7.06 11.89 -25.36
#